data_AF-A0A662Q584-F1
#
_entry.id   AF-A0A662Q584-F1
#
_cell.length_a   1.000
_cell.length_b   1.000
_cell.length_c   1.000
_cell.angle_alpha   90.00
_cell.angle_beta   90.00
_cell.angle_gamma   90.00
#
_symmetry.space_group_name_H-M   'P 1'
#
loop_
_entity.id
_entity.type
_entity.pdbx_description
1 polymer ?
#
loop_
_entity_poly.entity_id
_entity_poly.type
_entity_poly.pdbx_seq_one_letter_code
_entity_poly.pdbx_strand_id
1 'polypeptide(L)' 'MRALYFDGKKLELREDYPIPERRIGEALIRVRYAGICGTDLEI' A
#
# COMPACT_ATOMS: atom_id res chain seq x y z
N MET A 1 6.43 2.77 -7.69
CA MET A 1 6.18 3.55 -6.46
C MET A 1 6.57 2.68 -5.28
N ARG A 2 6.93 3.28 -4.13
CA ARG A 2 7.24 2.49 -2.94
C ARG A 2 5.95 1.96 -2.30
N ALA A 3 5.94 0.69 -1.93
CA ALA A 3 4.82 0.04 -1.26
C ALA A 3 5.30 -1.03 -0.28
N LEU A 4 4.61 -1.17 0.85
CA LEU A 4 4.70 -2.37 1.68
C LEU A 4 3.74 -3.42 1.10
N TYR A 5 4.25 -4.59 0.76
CA TYR A 5 3.50 -5.68 0.16
C TYR A 5 3.60 -6.94 1.03
N PHE A 6 2.45 -7.50 1.38
CA PHE A 6 2.36 -8.77 2.10
C PHE A 6 1.85 -9.86 1.15
N ASP A 7 2.60 -10.94 1.02
CA ASP A 7 2.29 -12.06 0.11
C ASP A 7 1.54 -13.22 0.79
N GLY A 8 1.10 -13.04 2.03
CA GLY A 8 0.54 -14.10 2.87
C GLY A 8 1.58 -14.83 3.74
N LYS A 9 2.88 -14.51 3.60
CA LYS A 9 3.96 -15.11 4.40
C LYS A 9 4.96 -14.09 4.91
N LYS A 10 5.29 -13.07 4.12
CA LYS A 10 6.29 -12.05 4.44
C LYS A 10 5.83 -10.67 3.99
N LEU A 11 6.26 -9.68 4.75
CA LEU A 11 6.10 -8.27 4.42
C LEU A 11 7.40 -7.76 3.76
N GLU A 12 7.27 -7.12 2.60
CA GLU A 12 8.40 -6.57 1.85
C GLU A 12 8.17 -5.11 1.47
N LEU A 13 9.21 -4.28 1.61
CA LEU A 13 9.22 -2.96 1.00
C LEU A 13 9.66 -3.10 -0.46
N ARG A 14 8.75 -2.83 -1.38
CA ARG A 14 9.00 -2.78 -2.83
C ARG A 14 9.19 -1.35 -3.27
N GLU A 15 10.20 -1.06 -4.08
CA GLU A 15 10.49 0.30 -4.54
C GLU A 15 9.83 0.67 -5.88
N ASP A 16 9.49 -0.35 -6.66
CA ASP A 16 9.06 -0.29 -8.06
C ASP A 16 7.62 -0.80 -8.27
N TYR A 17 6.79 -0.78 -7.21
CA TYR A 17 5.40 -1.22 -7.30
C TYR A 17 4.59 -0.42 -8.34
N PRO A 18 3.72 -1.02 -9.15
CA PRO A 18 2.96 -0.30 -10.18
C PRO A 18 2.08 0.79 -9.56
N ILE A 19 1.98 1.93 -10.24
CA ILE A 19 1.05 3.00 -9.86
C ILE A 19 -0.36 2.55 -10.28
N PRO A 20 -1.36 2.58 -9.38
CA PRO A 20 -2.71 2.17 -9.73
C PRO A 20 -3.38 3.18 -10.66
N GLU A 21 -4.18 2.66 -11.59
CA GLU A 21 -5.03 3.47 -12.47
C GLU A 21 -6.38 3.72 -11.80
N ARG A 22 -6.83 4.99 -11.78
CA ARG A 22 -8.15 5.35 -11.26
C ARG A 22 -9.23 5.11 -12.31
N ARG A 23 -10.39 4.62 -11.88
CA ARG A 23 -11.60 4.49 -12.70
C ARG A 23 -12.45 5.77 -12.63
N ILE A 24 -13.51 5.79 -13.43
CA ILE A 24 -14.51 6.87 -13.38
C ILE A 24 -15.13 6.91 -11.98
N GLY A 25 -15.09 8.08 -11.35
CA GLY A 25 -15.57 8.29 -9.98
C GLY A 25 -14.52 8.05 -8.90
N GLU A 26 -13.31 7.61 -9.24
CA GLU A 26 -12.23 7.39 -8.27
C GLU A 26 -11.20 8.53 -8.26
N ALA A 27 -10.59 8.75 -7.11
CA ALA A 27 -9.45 9.64 -6.94
C ALA A 27 -8.17 8.83 -6.65
N LEU A 28 -7.09 9.16 -7.35
CA LEU A 28 -5.77 8.63 -7.04
C LEU A 28 -5.09 9.55 -6.01
N ILE A 29 -4.82 9.03 -4.81
CA ILE A 29 -4.31 9.82 -3.68
C ILE A 29 -2.81 9.59 -3.49
N ARG A 30 -2.06 10.68 -3.27
CA ARG A 30 -0.66 10.64 -2.82
C ARG A 30 -0.61 10.69 -1.29
N VAL A 31 -0.37 9.54 -0.67
CA VAL A 31 -0.21 9.42 0.79
C VAL A 31 1.00 10.25 1.25
N ARG A 32 0.79 11.16 2.21
CA ARG A 32 1.85 11.96 2.86
C ARG A 32 2.27 11.39 4.21
N TYR A 33 1.30 10.84 4.94
CA TYR A 33 1.45 10.21 6.24
C TYR A 33 0.53 8.99 6.29
N ALA A 34 0.96 7.94 6.98
CA ALA A 34 0.16 6.76 7.27
C ALA A 34 0.34 6.44 8.76
N GLY A 35 -0.76 6.13 9.45
CA GLY A 35 -0.71 5.57 10.79
C GLY A 35 -0.51 4.06 10.72
N ILE A 36 0.16 3.51 11.73
CA ILE A 36 0.27 2.06 11.92
C ILE A 36 -0.76 1.68 12.97
N CYS A 37 -1.56 0.64 12.69
CA CYS A 37 -2.57 0.10 13.59
C CYS A 37 -2.09 -1.22 14.20
N GLY A 38 -2.58 -1.57 15.40
CA GLY A 38 -2.27 -2.87 16.01
C GLY A 38 -2.72 -4.05 15.12
N THR A 39 -3.85 -3.92 14.44
CA THR A 39 -4.41 -4.95 13.54
C THR A 39 -3.54 -5.20 12.29
N ASP A 40 -2.62 -4.30 11.93
CA ASP A 40 -1.69 -4.55 10.81
C ASP A 40 -0.77 -5.76 11.09
N LEU A 41 -0.59 -6.12 12.36
CA LEU A 41 0.21 -7.28 12.80
C LEU A 41 -0.59 -8.58 12.89
N GLU A 42 -1.93 -8.53 12.77
CA GLU A 42 -2.83 -9.68 12.92
C GLU A 42 -3.21 -10.35 11.59
N ILE A 43 -2.56 -9.93 10.49
CA ILE A 43 -2.82 -10.37 9.11
C ILE A 43 -2.28 -11.79 8.86
#